data_AF-A0A2R8B9E3-F1
#
_entry.id   AF-A0A2R8B9E3-F1
#
_cell.length_a   1.000
_cell.length_b   1.000
_cell.length_c   1.000
_cell.angle_alpha   90.00
_cell.angle_beta   90.00
_cell.angle_gamma   90.00
#
_symmetry.space_group_name_H-M   'P 1'
#
loop_
_entity.id
_entity.type
_entity.pdbx_description
1 polymer ?
#
loop_
_entity_poly.entity_id
_entity_poly.type
_entity_poly.pdbx_seq_one_letter_code
_entity_poly.pdbx_strand_id
1 'polypeptide(L)'
;MIIIYDALQLVLGVAYFIIIAHVIMSWLINFQVLNLHQPIVSQIWYGISRLLEPMYARIRSFLPATGGLDLAPLVALLAVILLRSSVLPVLFGLR
;
A
#
# COMPACT_ATOMS: atom_id res chain seq x y z
N MET A 1 23.59 -12.68 4.62
CA MET A 1 22.85 -12.20 3.43
C MET A 1 21.38 -12.61 3.48
N ILE A 2 21.07 -13.88 3.80
CA ILE A 2 19.68 -14.40 3.90
C ILE A 2 18.81 -13.65 4.91
N ILE A 3 19.33 -13.37 6.13
CA ILE A 3 18.56 -12.66 7.18
C ILE A 3 18.09 -11.27 6.72
N ILE A 4 18.94 -10.54 5.97
CA ILE A 4 18.59 -9.20 5.48
C ILE A 4 17.50 -9.31 4.41
N TYR A 5 17.62 -10.28 3.51
CA TYR A 5 16.58 -10.58 2.52
C TYR A 5 15.24 -10.91 3.19
N ASP A 6 15.25 -11.79 4.19
CA ASP A 6 14.04 -12.20 4.91
C ASP A 6 13.40 -11.02 5.67
N ALA A 7 14.22 -10.19 6.32
CA ALA A 7 13.73 -8.98 7.00
C ALA A 7 13.08 -8.00 6.01
N LEU A 8 13.69 -7.79 4.83
CA LEU A 8 13.11 -6.95 3.78
C LEU A 8 11.82 -7.55 3.22
N GLN A 9 11.76 -8.85 3.00
CA GLN A 9 10.55 -9.55 2.58
C GLN A 9 9.43 -9.43 3.62
N LEU A 10 9.75 -9.49 4.90
CA LEU A 10 8.79 -9.27 5.99
C LEU A 10 8.22 -7.85 5.93
N VAL A 11 9.08 -6.84 5.86
CA VAL A 11 8.67 -5.43 5.80
C VAL A 11 7.81 -5.16 4.57
N LEU A 12 8.22 -5.63 3.41
CA LEU A 12 7.43 -5.49 2.18
C LEU A 12 6.14 -6.31 2.23
N GLY A 13 6.11 -7.44 2.93
CA GLY A 13 4.90 -8.22 3.17
C GLY A 13 3.89 -7.46 4.04
N VAL A 14 4.36 -6.81 5.11
CA VAL A 14 3.53 -5.92 5.95
C VAL A 14 3.02 -4.74 5.13
N ALA A 15 3.89 -4.08 4.36
CA ALA A 15 3.49 -2.97 3.49
C ALA A 15 2.42 -3.42 2.46
N TYR A 16 2.61 -4.57 1.82
CA TYR A 16 1.64 -5.17 0.90
C TYR A 16 0.28 -5.35 1.58
N PHE A 17 0.25 -5.95 2.77
CA PHE A 17 -0.99 -6.17 3.52
C PHE A 17 -1.70 -4.86 3.87
N ILE A 18 -0.97 -3.85 4.36
CA ILE A 18 -1.54 -2.55 4.71
C ILE A 18 -2.12 -1.85 3.49
N ILE A 19 -1.42 -1.89 2.34
CA ILE A 19 -1.93 -1.32 1.08
C ILE A 19 -3.21 -2.04 0.63
N ILE A 20 -3.24 -3.37 0.70
CA ILE A 20 -4.44 -4.15 0.37
C ILE A 20 -5.60 -3.78 1.31
N ALA A 21 -5.35 -3.70 2.62
CA ALA A 21 -6.35 -3.30 3.59
C ALA A 21 -6.91 -1.89 3.28
N HIS A 22 -6.04 -0.94 2.90
CA HIS A 22 -6.45 0.39 2.47
C HIS A 22 -7.35 0.35 1.22
N VAL A 23 -6.97 -0.41 0.20
CA VAL A 23 -7.77 -0.56 -1.04
C VAL A 23 -9.13 -1.16 -0.73
N ILE A 24 -9.18 -2.25 0.04
CA ILE A 24 -10.45 -2.88 0.43
C ILE A 24 -11.32 -1.90 1.24
N MET A 25 -10.75 -1.24 2.25
CA MET A 25 -11.47 -0.23 3.03
C MET A 25 -12.01 0.90 2.13
N SER A 26 -11.23 1.36 1.15
CA SER A 26 -11.65 2.41 0.22
C SER A 26 -12.89 1.99 -0.59
N TRP A 27 -12.94 0.74 -1.07
CA TRP A 27 -14.11 0.20 -1.75
C TRP A 27 -15.29 0.03 -0.81
N LEU A 28 -15.07 -0.53 0.38
CA LEU A 28 -16.14 -0.70 1.36
C LEU A 28 -16.78 0.64 1.78
N ILE A 29 -15.98 1.70 1.93
CA ILE A 29 -16.48 3.05 2.22
C ILE A 29 -17.20 3.63 1.00
N ASN A 30 -16.62 3.51 -0.20
CA ASN A 30 -17.21 4.04 -1.43
C ASN A 30 -18.59 3.41 -1.74
N PHE A 31 -18.68 2.08 -1.61
CA PHE A 31 -19.92 1.31 -1.76
C PHE A 31 -20.87 1.41 -0.56
N GLN A 32 -20.61 2.32 0.40
CA GLN A 32 -21.45 2.55 1.58
C GLN A 32 -21.64 1.30 2.47
N VAL A 33 -20.74 0.31 2.38
CA VAL A 33 -20.73 -0.87 3.26
C VAL A 33 -20.19 -0.49 4.65
N LEU A 34 -19.17 0.37 4.69
CA LEU A 34 -18.61 0.91 5.92
C LEU A 34 -18.90 2.40 6.04
N ASN A 35 -19.27 2.83 7.24
CA ASN A 35 -19.63 4.21 7.52
C ASN A 35 -18.56 4.91 8.37
N LEU A 36 -17.94 5.96 7.81
CA LEU A 36 -16.91 6.76 8.50
C LEU A 36 -17.42 7.54 9.71
N HIS A 37 -18.74 7.71 9.87
CA HIS A 37 -19.31 8.31 11.08
C HIS A 37 -19.12 7.41 12.32
N GLN A 38 -18.84 6.11 12.12
CA GLN A 38 -18.52 5.20 13.20
C GLN A 38 -17.07 5.45 13.68
N PRO A 39 -16.83 5.70 14.98
CA PRO A 39 -15.50 6.06 15.48
C PRO A 39 -14.41 5.02 15.17
N ILE A 40 -14.74 3.74 15.24
CA ILE A 40 -13.77 2.68 14.98
C ILE A 40 -13.37 2.60 13.49
N VAL A 41 -14.32 2.76 12.58
CA VAL A 41 -14.06 2.74 11.14
C VAL A 41 -13.21 3.94 10.73
N SER A 42 -13.55 5.13 11.22
CA SER A 42 -12.76 6.34 10.94
C SER A 42 -11.36 6.28 11.54
N GLN A 43 -11.20 5.78 12.77
CA GLN A 43 -9.88 5.60 13.38
C GLN A 43 -8.99 4.66 12.56
N ILE A 44 -9.51 3.51 12.13
CA ILE A 44 -8.78 2.56 11.28
C ILE A 44 -8.45 3.22 9.94
N TRP A 45 -9.44 3.84 9.29
CA TRP A 45 -9.26 4.49 8.00
C TRP A 45 -8.18 5.58 8.06
N TYR A 46 -8.26 6.51 9.00
CA TYR A 46 -7.29 7.59 9.16
C TYR A 46 -5.93 7.08 9.62
N GLY A 47 -5.88 6.04 10.47
CA GLY A 47 -4.64 5.41 10.90
C GLY A 47 -3.88 4.81 9.71
N ILE A 48 -4.55 3.99 8.90
CA ILE A 48 -3.96 3.40 7.69
C ILE A 48 -3.59 4.48 6.69
N SER A 49 -4.50 5.42 6.40
CA SER A 49 -4.27 6.49 5.43
C SER A 49 -3.05 7.33 5.81
N ARG A 50 -2.92 7.74 7.08
CA ARG A 50 -1.79 8.55 7.56
C ARG A 50 -0.45 7.81 7.45
N LEU A 51 -0.44 6.49 7.67
CA LEU A 51 0.76 5.67 7.51
C LEU A 51 1.21 5.61 6.03
N LEU A 52 0.26 5.57 5.11
CA LEU A 52 0.54 5.42 3.67
C LEU A 52 0.73 6.77 2.96
N GLU A 53 0.16 7.86 3.48
CA GLU A 53 0.20 9.19 2.86
C GLU A 53 1.60 9.67 2.44
N PRO A 54 2.69 9.54 3.23
CA PRO A 54 4.00 9.99 2.77
C PRO A 54 4.49 9.24 1.52
N MET A 55 4.12 7.97 1.36
CA MET A 55 4.42 7.17 0.18
C MET A 55 3.46 7.51 -0.97
N TYR A 56 2.16 7.59 -0.69
CA TYR A 56 1.13 7.89 -1.69
C TYR A 56 1.26 9.29 -2.26
N ALA A 57 1.58 10.30 -1.45
CA ALA A 57 1.81 11.67 -1.92
C ALA A 57 2.97 11.73 -2.93
N ARG A 58 4.04 10.97 -2.69
CA ARG A 58 5.16 10.86 -3.63
C ARG A 58 4.74 10.18 -4.92
N ILE A 59 4.01 9.07 -4.83
CA ILE A 59 3.51 8.36 -6.01
C ILE A 59 2.56 9.25 -6.81
N ARG A 60 1.63 9.94 -6.14
CA ARG A 60 0.65 10.84 -6.74
C ARG A 60 1.31 12.00 -7.49
N SER A 61 2.48 12.47 -7.04
CA SER A 61 3.25 13.51 -7.75
C SER A 61 3.78 13.08 -9.12
N PHE A 62 3.89 11.76 -9.37
CA PHE A 62 4.27 11.21 -10.68
C PHE A 62 3.06 10.80 -11.52
N LEU A 63 1.87 10.77 -10.94
CA LEU A 63 0.65 10.41 -11.64
C LEU A 63 0.01 11.64 -12.30
N PRO A 64 -0.57 11.49 -13.50
CA PRO A 64 -1.40 12.54 -14.06
C PRO A 64 -2.63 12.79 -13.18
N ALA A 65 -3.27 13.95 -13.31
CA ALA A 65 -4.47 14.26 -12.53
C ALA A 65 -5.63 13.33 -12.90
N THR A 66 -5.94 12.35 -12.03
CA THR A 66 -6.88 11.25 -12.28
C THR A 66 -8.34 11.55 -11.93
N GLY A 67 -8.74 12.83 -11.91
CA GLY A 67 -10.17 13.21 -11.87
C GLY A 67 -11.01 12.59 -10.74
N GLY A 68 -10.47 12.54 -9.52
CA GLY A 68 -11.18 12.06 -8.33
C GLY A 68 -10.92 10.59 -7.96
N LEU A 69 -10.29 9.80 -8.83
CA LEU A 69 -9.85 8.45 -8.50
C LEU A 69 -8.39 8.46 -8.02
N ASP A 70 -8.11 8.00 -6.80
CA ASP A 70 -6.73 7.87 -6.33
C ASP A 70 -6.12 6.55 -6.82
N LEU A 71 -5.25 6.63 -7.83
CA LEU A 71 -4.51 5.48 -8.35
C LEU A 71 -3.22 5.19 -7.56
N ALA A 72 -2.83 6.06 -6.62
CA ALA A 72 -1.60 5.88 -5.86
C ALA A 72 -1.53 4.54 -5.10
N PRO A 73 -2.62 4.04 -4.46
CA PRO A 73 -2.60 2.73 -3.80
C PRO A 73 -2.29 1.56 -4.75
N LEU A 74 -2.83 1.60 -5.97
CA LEU A 74 -2.61 0.57 -6.97
C LEU A 74 -1.15 0.58 -7.45
N VAL A 75 -0.61 1.76 -7.74
CA VAL A 75 0.80 1.90 -8.13
C VAL A 75 1.75 1.47 -7.02
N ALA A 76 1.44 1.82 -5.76
CA ALA A 76 2.21 1.36 -4.61
C ALA A 76 2.20 -0.17 -4.50
N LEU A 77 1.04 -0.80 -4.72
CA LEU A 77 0.91 -2.25 -4.69
C LEU A 77 1.80 -2.91 -5.76
N LEU A 78 1.76 -2.41 -6.99
CA LEU A 78 2.60 -2.90 -8.08
C LEU A 78 4.09 -2.74 -7.76
N ALA A 79 4.49 -1.59 -7.21
CA ALA A 79 5.88 -1.35 -6.80
C ALA A 79 6.33 -2.38 -5.74
N VAL A 80 5.50 -2.64 -4.72
CA VAL A 80 5.81 -3.65 -3.68
C VAL A 80 5.89 -5.05 -4.27
N ILE A 81 4.99 -5.44 -5.18
CA ILE A 81 5.03 -6.75 -5.85
C ILE A 81 6.32 -6.90 -6.66
N LEU A 82 6.69 -5.89 -7.45
CA LEU A 82 7.92 -5.89 -8.24
C LEU A 82 9.17 -5.98 -7.35
N LEU A 83 9.19 -5.24 -6.25
CA LEU A 83 10.29 -5.29 -5.28
C LEU A 83 10.46 -6.70 -4.69
N ARG A 84 9.36 -7.35 -4.30
CA ARG A 84 9.39 -8.68 -3.68
C ARG A 84 9.71 -9.82 -4.65
N SER A 85 9.14 -9.77 -5.86
CA SER A 85 9.19 -10.88 -6.81
C SER A 85 10.41 -10.86 -7.73
N SER A 86 10.91 -9.67 -8.05
CA SER A 86 11.93 -9.47 -9.09
C SER A 86 13.16 -8.77 -8.55
N VAL A 87 13.00 -7.59 -7.92
CA VAL A 87 14.16 -6.77 -7.54
C VAL A 87 14.96 -7.40 -6.40
N LEU A 88 14.33 -7.74 -5.27
CA LEU A 88 15.05 -8.32 -4.13
C LEU A 88 15.71 -9.66 -4.48
N PRO A 89 15.04 -10.65 -5.11
CA PRO A 89 15.71 -11.91 -5.45
C PRO A 89 16.94 -11.71 -6.33
N VAL A 90 16.87 -10.82 -7.32
CA VAL A 90 18.00 -10.51 -8.21
C VAL A 90 19.15 -9.81 -7.46
N LEU A 91 18.85 -8.83 -6.60
CA LEU A 91 19.89 -8.11 -5.84
C LEU A 91 20.66 -9.01 -4.86
N PHE A 92 20.00 -10.04 -4.33
CA PHE A 92 20.60 -10.99 -3.39
C PHE A 92 21.16 -12.26 -4.06
N GLY A 93 21.14 -12.34 -5.40
CA GLY A 93 21.68 -13.49 -6.16
C GLY A 93 20.88 -14.78 -5.96
N LEU A 94 19.58 -14.68 -5.66
CA LEU A 94 18.68 -15.81 -5.43
C LEU A 94 17.94 -16.26 -6.72
N ARG A 95 18.36 -15.74 -7.88
CA ARG A 95 17.87 -16.09 -9.22
C ARG A 95 19.03 -16.25 -10.18
#